data_AF-A0A3D5LAX5-F1
#
_entry.id   AF-A0A3D5LAX5-F1
#
_cell.length_a   1.000
_cell.length_b   1.000
_cell.length_c   1.000
_cell.angle_alpha   90.00
_cell.angle_beta   90.00
_cell.angle_gamma   90.00
#
_symmetry.space_group_name_H-M   'P 1'
#
loop_
_entity.id
_entity.type
_entity.pdbx_description
1 polymer ?
#
loop_
_entity_poly.entity_id
_entity_poly.type
_entity_poly.pdbx_seq_one_letter_code
_entity_poly.pdbx_strand_id
1 'polypeptide(L)' 'ALLSAIPPESPFEKKERLPLTGDIPSPIGDQVGCPLAGRCPHCTERCKKEIPKLVDTGDGHMVACFLYE' A
#
# COMPACT_ATOMS: atom_id res chain seq x y z
N ALA A 1 -0.67 -12.36 -1.39
CA ALA A 1 -0.32 -12.01 0.01
C ALA A 1 -0.85 -13.04 1.01
N LEU A 2 -2.16 -13.32 1.09
CA LEU A 2 -2.71 -14.32 2.03
C LEU A 2 -2.25 -15.77 1.75
N LEU A 3 -2.19 -16.17 0.48
CA LEU A 3 -1.76 -17.53 0.07
C LEU A 3 -0.27 -17.81 0.36
N SER A 4 0.55 -16.77 0.49
CA SER A 4 1.99 -16.88 0.79
C SER A 4 2.29 -17.17 2.26
N ALA A 5 1.32 -16.92 3.15
CA ALA A 5 1.44 -17.17 4.60
C ALA A 5 1.14 -18.63 4.98
N ILE A 6 0.66 -19.44 4.03
CA ILE A 6 0.41 -20.87 4.26
C ILE A 6 1.77 -21.55 4.51
N PRO A 7 1.97 -22.23 5.66
CA PRO A 7 3.21 -22.94 5.94
C PRO A 7 3.42 -24.08 4.92
N PRO A 8 4.67 -24.41 4.55
CA PRO A 8 4.95 -25.57 3.71
C PRO A 8 4.54 -26.87 4.42
N GLU A 9 4.24 -27.90 3.64
CA GLU A 9 3.86 -29.21 4.15
C GLU A 9 5.05 -29.96 4.79
N SER A 10 6.27 -29.64 4.34
CA SER A 10 7.52 -30.21 4.86
C SER A 10 8.46 -29.12 5.42
N PRO A 11 9.13 -29.37 6.56
CA PRO A 11 10.15 -28.47 7.11
C PRO A 11 11.36 -28.25 6.18
N PHE A 12 11.55 -29.11 5.18
CA PHE A 12 12.67 -29.10 4.25
C PHE A 12 12.34 -28.43 2.91
N GLU A 13 11.09 -28.02 2.70
CA GLU A 13 10.65 -27.32 1.49
C GLU A 13 11.09 -25.86 1.51
N LYS A 14 11.88 -25.45 0.50
CA LYS A 14 12.23 -24.05 0.29
C LYS A 14 11.10 -23.34 -0.45
N LYS A 15 10.28 -22.60 0.28
CA LYS A 15 9.26 -21.72 -0.30
C LYS A 15 9.88 -20.36 -0.65
N GLU A 16 9.79 -19.94 -1.92
CA GLU A 16 10.13 -18.57 -2.31
C GLU A 16 9.13 -17.61 -1.65
N ARG A 17 9.55 -17.02 -0.53
CA ARG A 17 8.82 -15.93 0.09
C ARG A 17 9.08 -14.69 -0.75
N LEU A 18 8.11 -14.28 -1.57
CA LEU A 18 8.07 -12.92 -2.08
C LEU A 18 8.02 -11.99 -0.87
N PRO A 19 9.11 -11.24 -0.56
CA PRO A 19 9.06 -10.29 0.53
C PRO A 19 7.97 -9.27 0.18
N LEU A 20 7.00 -9.12 1.08
CA LEU A 20 6.12 -7.96 1.02
C LEU A 20 7.00 -6.76 1.34
N THR A 21 7.33 -5.99 0.32
CA THR A 21 8.14 -4.79 0.46
C THR A 21 7.24 -3.65 0.93
N GLY A 22 7.66 -2.98 2.00
CA GLY A 22 6.96 -1.85 2.60
C GLY A 22 6.58 -2.09 4.05
N ASP A 23 6.88 -1.11 4.90
CA ASP A 23 6.48 -1.12 6.31
C ASP A 23 4.98 -0.82 6.45
N ILE A 24 4.32 -1.50 7.38
CA ILE A 24 2.98 -1.12 7.83
C ILE A 24 3.16 0.21 8.58
N PRO A 25 2.62 1.34 8.09
CA PRO A 25 2.75 2.59 8.81
C PRO A 25 2.12 2.44 10.19
N SER A 26 2.81 2.90 11.22
CA SER A 26 2.33 2.86 12.59
C SER A 26 0.91 3.48 12.65
N PRO A 27 -0.07 2.80 13.29
CA PRO A 27 -1.39 3.38 13.50
C PRO A 27 -1.37 4.55 14.49
N ILE A 28 -0.24 4.76 15.18
CA ILE A 28 -0.02 5.84 16.14
C ILE A 28 0.87 6.89 15.47
N GLY A 29 0.27 8.01 15.09
CA GLY A 29 0.96 9.20 14.57
C GLY A 29 0.15 9.97 13.53
N ASP A 30 0.31 11.30 13.51
CA ASP A 30 -0.22 12.15 12.46
C ASP A 30 0.51 11.85 11.15
N GLN A 31 -0.15 11.09 10.26
CA GLN A 31 0.35 10.88 8.92
C GLN A 31 0.10 12.17 8.12
N VAL A 32 1.14 13.01 8.04
CA VAL A 32 1.13 14.18 7.16
C VAL A 32 1.19 13.67 5.72
N GLY A 33 0.16 14.00 4.94
CA GLY A 33 0.03 13.55 3.55
C GLY A 33 -0.67 12.21 3.36
N CYS A 34 -0.50 11.61 2.19
CA CYS A 34 -1.08 10.33 1.79
C CYS A 34 -0.54 9.17 2.66
N PRO A 35 -1.40 8.36 3.31
CA PRO A 35 -0.99 7.23 4.14
C PRO A 35 -0.17 6.16 3.39
N LEU A 36 -0.27 6.16 2.06
CA LEU A 36 0.42 5.23 1.19
C LEU A 36 1.79 5.73 0.76
N ALA A 37 2.18 6.98 1.07
CA ALA A 37 3.41 7.59 0.56
C ALA A 37 4.68 6.78 0.86
N GLY A 38 4.75 6.10 2.02
CA GLY A 38 5.89 5.25 2.40
C GLY A 38 5.99 3.92 1.64
N ARG A 39 4.91 3.47 0.97
CA ARG A 39 4.86 2.19 0.24
C ARG A 39 4.41 2.32 -1.22
N CYS A 40 4.06 3.52 -1.67
CA CYS A 40 3.53 3.75 -3.00
C CYS A 40 4.69 3.80 -4.01
N PRO A 41 4.70 2.94 -5.05
CA PRO A 41 5.72 2.99 -6.09
C PRO A 41 5.64 4.27 -6.95
N HIS A 42 4.51 4.98 -6.89
CA HIS A 42 4.25 6.24 -7.60
C HIS A 42 4.21 7.45 -6.65
N CYS A 43 4.90 7.38 -5.51
CA CYS A 43 4.91 8.46 -4.54
C CYS A 43 5.52 9.75 -5.14
N THR A 44 4.83 10.87 -4.99
CA THR A 44 5.31 12.21 -5.38
C THR A 44 5.51 13.08 -4.14
N GLU A 45 6.16 14.24 -4.29
CA GLU A 45 6.32 15.19 -3.19
C GLU A 45 4.98 15.73 -2.65
N ARG A 46 3.95 15.78 -3.49
CA ARG A 46 2.58 16.14 -3.08
C ARG A 46 1.99 15.08 -2.15
N CYS A 47 2.28 13.80 -2.41
CA CYS A 47 1.86 12.68 -1.55
C CYS A 47 2.39 12.79 -0.11
N LYS A 48 3.50 13.46 0.14
CA LYS A 48 4.07 13.62 1.49
C LYS A 48 3.54 14.83 2.26
N LYS A 49 2.79 15.71 1.58
CA LYS A 49 2.35 17.01 2.12
C LYS A 49 0.82 17.12 2.23
N GLU A 50 0.10 16.48 1.31
CA GLU A 50 -1.35 16.61 1.19
C GLU A 50 -2.04 15.24 1.14
N ILE A 51 -3.30 15.21 1.60
CA ILE A 51 -4.17 14.03 1.49
C ILE A 51 -4.96 14.15 0.18
N PRO A 52 -4.91 13.14 -0.71
CA PRO A 52 -5.65 13.17 -1.97
C PRO A 52 -7.15 13.15 -1.71
N LYS A 53 -7.90 13.87 -2.55
CA LYS A 53 -9.37 13.86 -2.47
C LYS A 53 -9.93 12.56 -3.05
N LEU A 54 -11.09 12.15 -2.53
CA LEU A 54 -11.83 11.03 -3.08
C LEU A 54 -12.54 11.50 -4.38
N VAL A 55 -12.19 10.88 -5.49
CA VAL A 55 -12.71 11.19 -6.84
C VAL A 55 -13.34 9.95 -7.44
N ASP A 56 -14.38 10.12 -8.26
CA ASP A 56 -14.98 9.03 -9.03
C ASP A 56 -14.21 8.87 -10.34
N THR A 57 -13.73 7.65 -10.61
CA THR A 57 -13.00 7.30 -11.84
C THR A 57 -13.90 6.66 -12.90
N GLY A 58 -15.21 6.60 -12.66
CA GLY A 58 -16.21 5.99 -13.52
C GLY A 58 -16.90 4.81 -12.84
N ASP A 59 -18.14 4.54 -13.23
CA ASP A 59 -18.95 3.41 -12.75
C ASP A 59 -19.08 3.31 -11.21
N GLY A 60 -18.94 4.44 -10.50
CA GLY A 60 -18.96 4.50 -9.04
C GLY A 60 -17.65 4.04 -8.38
N HIS A 61 -16.56 3.91 -9.15
CA HIS A 61 -15.25 3.52 -8.63
C HIS A 61 -14.53 4.72 -8.03
N MET A 62 -14.58 4.82 -6.70
CA MET A 62 -13.96 5.92 -5.96
C MET A 62 -12.47 5.66 -5.68
N VAL A 63 -11.63 6.63 -5.98
CA VAL A 63 -10.17 6.59 -5.77
C VAL A 63 -9.72 7.83 -5.00
N ALA A 64 -8.80 7.68 -4.05
CA ALA A 64 -8.13 8.79 -3.38
C ALA A 64 -6.64 8.78 -3.75
N CYS A 65 -6.31 9.30 -4.94
CA CYS A 65 -4.95 9.31 -5.46
C CYS A 65 -4.72 10.52 -6.37
N PHE A 66 -3.61 11.23 -6.17
CA PHE A 66 -3.22 12.39 -6.98
C PHE A 66 -2.98 12.07 -8.46
N LEU A 67 -2.88 10.80 -8.85
CA LEU A 67 -2.76 10.39 -10.26
C LEU A 67 -4.09 10.39 -11.01
N TYR A 68 -5.21 10.39 -10.29
CA TYR A 68 -6.56 10.28 -10.85
C TYR A 68 -7.43 11.51 -10.53
N GLU A 69 -6.83 12.56 -9.96
CA GLU A 69 -7.48 13.87 -9.77
C GLU A 69 -7.70 14.61 -11.09
#